data_AF-A0A3M1Y204-F1
#
_entry.id   AF-A0A3M1Y204-F1
#
_cell.length_a   1.000
_cell.length_b   1.000
_cell.length_c   1.000
_cell.angle_alpha   90.00
_cell.angle_beta   90.00
_cell.angle_gamma   90.00
#
_symmetry.space_group_name_H-M   'P 1'
#
loop_
_entity.id
_entity.type
_entity.pdbx_description
1 polymer ?
#
loop_
_entity_poly.entity_id
_entity_poly.type
_entity_poly.pdbx_seq_one_letter_code
_entity_poly.pdbx_strand_id
1 'polypeptide(L)'
;GGVDAIVFTGGIGENSASIRERAAQRLEFLGAMLDEDANRDADRDAPHQIADISMAHSPARILVIPTDEQHEIARQAATLLSNLPKQVPSQKTIPIAISARHVHLTQEAVEQLFGPGHTLSVYKWLSQPGQFAAHEQVTLVGPKNRIERVRVLGPVRNACQVEISRTDEFFLGIDAPVRASGHTANSPGMTLIGPYGQLSLKEGVICAWRHIHMTPEDARDLGVSDKDVVEVRVENPERSLTFGRVLVRVSPTYKLEMHIDTDEGNAAELGRGATGVLMETGTSVRLIRRHQPISPD
;
A
#
# COMPACT_ATOMS: atom_id res chain seq x y z
N GLY A 1 18.99 28.40 -49.03
CA GLY A 1 19.02 27.51 -47.86
C GLY A 1 20.31 27.76 -47.13
N GLY A 2 20.31 27.72 -45.81
CA GLY A 2 21.46 28.04 -44.97
C GLY A 2 21.04 28.17 -43.51
N VAL A 3 21.99 28.43 -42.63
CA VAL A 3 21.77 28.70 -41.20
C VAL A 3 22.45 30.01 -40.82
N ASP A 4 21.95 30.67 -39.78
CA ASP A 4 22.59 31.89 -39.25
C ASP A 4 23.82 31.57 -38.40
N ALA A 5 23.80 30.43 -37.69
CA ALA A 5 24.89 29.99 -36.83
C ALA A 5 24.95 28.47 -36.66
N ILE A 6 26.15 27.97 -36.39
CA ILE A 6 26.45 26.62 -35.89
C ILE A 6 27.13 26.78 -34.53
N VAL A 7 26.62 26.10 -33.51
CA VAL A 7 27.13 26.19 -32.14
C VAL A 7 27.73 24.86 -31.72
N PHE A 8 29.00 24.88 -31.34
CA PHE A 8 29.68 23.79 -30.64
C PHE A 8 29.65 24.07 -29.14
N THR A 9 29.17 23.09 -28.37
CA THR A 9 29.02 23.18 -26.92
C THR A 9 29.12 21.80 -26.31
N GLY A 10 29.42 21.71 -25.01
CA GLY A 10 29.54 20.46 -24.27
C GLY A 10 30.72 19.57 -24.70
N GLY A 11 31.27 18.83 -23.73
CA GLY A 11 32.27 17.76 -23.93
C GLY A 11 33.27 17.98 -25.08
N ILE A 12 33.20 17.12 -26.10
CA ILE A 12 34.14 17.11 -27.24
C ILE A 12 33.91 18.24 -28.26
N GLY A 13 32.73 18.86 -28.29
CA GLY A 13 32.45 20.00 -29.17
C GLY A 13 33.16 21.25 -28.68
N GLU A 14 33.14 21.46 -27.36
CA GLU A 14 33.81 22.57 -26.70
C GLU A 14 35.33 22.39 -26.63
N ASN A 15 35.83 21.18 -26.36
CA ASN A 15 37.23 20.95 -25.97
C ASN A 15 38.12 20.33 -27.06
N SER A 16 37.64 20.18 -28.29
CA SER A 16 38.43 19.55 -29.36
C SER A 16 38.26 20.25 -30.69
N ALA A 17 39.20 21.15 -31.00
CA ALA A 17 39.37 21.78 -32.31
C ALA A 17 39.29 20.78 -33.47
N SER A 18 39.91 19.60 -33.34
CA SER A 18 39.92 18.57 -34.40
C SER A 18 38.53 17.96 -34.70
N ILE A 19 37.64 17.95 -33.70
CA ILE A 19 36.27 17.45 -33.86
C ILE A 19 35.41 18.52 -34.52
N ARG A 20 35.56 19.78 -34.09
CA ARG A 20 34.90 20.94 -34.71
C ARG A 20 35.27 21.06 -36.19
N GLU A 21 36.55 20.90 -36.51
CA GLU A 21 37.05 20.93 -37.88
C GLU A 21 36.42 19.84 -38.74
N ARG A 22 36.49 18.58 -38.30
CA ARG A 22 35.85 17.45 -39.03
C ARG A 22 34.33 17.63 -39.18
N ALA A 23 33.66 18.20 -38.18
CA ALA A 23 32.23 18.47 -38.25
C ALA A 23 31.91 19.61 -39.25
N ALA A 24 32.77 20.63 -39.35
CA ALA A 24 32.59 21.77 -40.23
C ALA A 24 33.05 21.54 -41.68
N GLN A 25 33.96 20.60 -41.94
CA GLN A 25 34.61 20.29 -43.24
C GLN A 25 33.67 20.05 -44.43
N ARG A 26 32.34 19.96 -44.22
CA ARG A 26 31.34 19.77 -45.29
C ARG A 26 30.08 20.62 -45.10
N LEU A 27 30.12 21.66 -44.28
CA LEU A 27 28.96 22.52 -43.97
C LEU A 27 28.96 23.84 -44.75
N GLU A 28 29.87 24.01 -45.72
CA GLU A 28 29.92 25.19 -46.60
C GLU A 28 28.60 25.42 -47.34
N PHE A 29 27.88 24.35 -47.72
CA PHE A 29 26.56 24.48 -48.37
C PHE A 29 25.49 25.13 -47.46
N LEU A 30 25.73 25.13 -46.13
CA LEU A 30 24.90 25.85 -45.15
C LEU A 30 25.43 27.26 -44.87
N GLY A 31 26.54 27.67 -45.48
CA GLY A 31 27.21 28.95 -45.27
C GLY A 31 28.27 28.95 -44.17
N ALA A 32 28.64 27.79 -43.62
CA ALA A 32 29.62 27.71 -42.54
C ALA A 32 31.04 27.54 -43.09
N MET A 33 31.86 28.60 -42.95
CA MET A 33 33.28 28.61 -43.30
C MET A 33 34.12 28.79 -42.03
N LEU A 34 34.89 27.76 -41.68
CA LEU A 34 35.69 27.70 -40.46
C LEU A 34 37.03 28.42 -40.63
N ASP A 35 37.39 29.26 -39.67
CA ASP A 35 38.74 29.78 -39.51
C ASP A 35 39.55 28.77 -38.67
N GLU A 36 40.51 28.08 -39.30
CA GLU A 36 41.29 27.03 -38.66
C GLU A 36 42.19 27.55 -37.53
N ASP A 37 42.67 28.79 -37.64
CA ASP A 37 43.54 29.40 -36.63
C ASP A 37 42.69 29.77 -35.40
N ALA A 38 41.58 30.48 -35.61
CA ALA A 38 40.63 30.79 -34.54
C ALA A 38 40.06 29.53 -33.88
N ASN A 39 39.82 28.45 -34.64
CA ASN A 39 39.35 27.17 -34.12
C ASN A 39 40.36 26.50 -33.18
N ARG A 40 41.66 26.60 -33.45
CA ARG A 40 42.72 26.04 -32.58
C ARG A 40 42.94 26.88 -31.33
N ASP A 41 42.79 28.20 -31.44
CA ASP A 41 43.00 29.13 -30.33
C ASP A 41 41.79 29.23 -29.40
N ALA A 42 40.59 28.85 -29.86
CA ALA A 42 39.38 28.77 -29.05
C ALA A 42 39.49 27.86 -27.80
N ASP A 43 40.37 26.86 -27.80
CA ASP A 43 40.63 26.01 -26.62
C ASP A 43 41.60 26.66 -25.61
N ARG A 44 42.24 27.80 -25.97
CA ARG A 44 43.31 28.46 -25.20
C ARG A 44 42.92 29.84 -24.65
N ASP A 45 42.03 30.55 -25.34
CA ASP A 45 41.56 31.87 -24.96
C ASP A 45 40.48 31.76 -23.86
N ALA A 46 40.93 31.81 -22.61
CA ALA A 46 40.14 31.91 -21.38
C ALA A 46 38.93 30.93 -21.25
N PRO A 47 39.02 29.90 -20.38
CA PRO A 47 37.86 29.03 -20.13
C PRO A 47 36.65 29.88 -19.73
N HIS A 48 35.51 29.61 -20.37
CA HIS A 48 34.22 30.29 -20.18
C HIS A 48 33.91 31.53 -21.03
N GLN A 49 34.62 31.77 -22.15
CA GLN A 49 34.20 32.78 -23.15
C GLN A 49 33.61 32.15 -24.42
N ILE A 50 32.69 32.87 -25.06
CA ILE A 50 32.16 32.49 -26.37
C ILE A 50 33.22 32.84 -27.42
N ALA A 51 33.71 31.85 -28.14
CA ALA A 51 34.66 32.05 -29.23
C ALA A 51 33.94 31.97 -30.58
N ASP A 52 34.21 32.92 -31.47
CA ASP A 52 33.77 32.86 -32.85
C ASP A 52 34.90 32.35 -33.73
N ILE A 53 34.68 31.20 -34.35
CA ILE A 53 35.66 30.48 -35.16
C ILE A 53 35.28 30.51 -36.63
N SER A 54 34.39 31.42 -37.05
CA SER A 54 34.04 31.61 -38.46
C SER A 54 35.02 32.53 -39.18
N MET A 55 35.27 32.27 -40.47
CA MET A 55 36.00 33.21 -41.31
C MET A 55 35.26 34.54 -41.39
N ALA A 56 35.99 35.66 -41.56
CA ALA A 56 35.39 37.00 -41.62
C ALA A 56 34.31 37.18 -42.71
N HIS A 57 34.36 36.38 -43.77
CA HIS A 57 33.40 36.38 -44.88
C HIS A 57 32.45 35.17 -44.86
N SER A 58 32.44 34.39 -43.78
CA SER A 58 31.54 33.26 -43.60
C SER A 58 30.08 33.75 -43.54
N PRO A 59 29.18 33.24 -44.39
CA PRO A 59 27.76 33.59 -44.33
C PRO A 59 27.06 33.19 -43.03
N ALA A 60 27.52 32.11 -42.38
CA ALA A 60 27.03 31.62 -41.09
C ALA A 60 28.13 31.76 -40.03
N ARG A 61 27.75 32.10 -38.79
CA ARG A 61 28.69 32.13 -37.66
C ARG A 61 28.96 30.73 -37.16
N ILE A 62 30.17 30.48 -36.65
CA ILE A 62 30.52 29.21 -36.01
C ILE A 62 31.02 29.57 -34.62
N LEU A 63 30.26 29.18 -33.61
CA LEU A 63 30.49 29.59 -32.23
C LEU A 63 30.90 28.38 -31.39
N VAL A 64 31.90 28.55 -30.53
CA VAL A 64 32.17 27.65 -29.42
C VAL A 64 31.62 28.32 -28.17
N ILE A 65 30.59 27.72 -27.59
CA ILE A 65 29.89 28.26 -26.42
C ILE A 65 30.11 27.29 -25.25
N PRO A 66 30.73 27.74 -24.15
CA PRO A 66 30.96 26.91 -22.99
C PRO A 66 29.63 26.58 -22.29
N THR A 67 29.49 25.34 -21.86
CA THR A 67 28.34 24.91 -21.04
C THR A 67 28.79 24.41 -19.68
N ASP A 68 28.14 24.91 -18.64
CA ASP A 68 28.27 24.36 -17.29
C ASP A 68 27.24 23.24 -17.08
N GLU A 69 27.53 22.07 -17.67
CA GLU A 69 26.68 20.88 -17.58
C GLU A 69 26.50 20.46 -16.12
N GLN A 70 27.54 20.60 -15.29
CA GLN A 70 27.48 20.25 -13.86
C GLN A 70 26.49 21.14 -13.12
N HIS A 71 26.46 22.44 -13.42
CA HIS A 71 25.52 23.38 -12.81
C HIS A 71 24.08 23.11 -13.25
N GLU A 72 23.84 22.84 -14.54
CA GLU A 72 22.49 22.54 -15.02
C GLU A 72 21.97 21.22 -14.44
N ILE A 73 22.82 20.17 -14.35
CA ILE A 73 22.48 18.93 -13.66
C ILE A 73 22.18 19.21 -12.18
N ALA A 74 23.01 20.01 -11.50
CA ALA A 74 22.79 20.36 -10.09
C ALA A 74 21.48 21.12 -9.88
N ARG A 75 21.13 22.05 -10.78
CA ARG A 75 19.88 22.81 -10.75
C ARG A 75 18.67 21.93 -10.99
N GLN A 76 18.74 21.01 -11.94
CA GLN A 76 17.68 20.04 -12.20
C GLN A 76 17.51 19.08 -11.00
N ALA A 77 18.60 18.57 -10.45
CA ALA A 77 18.58 17.74 -9.24
C ALA A 77 17.99 18.50 -8.04
N ALA A 78 18.40 19.75 -7.81
CA ALA A 78 17.84 20.59 -6.75
C ALA A 78 16.34 20.85 -6.95
N THR A 79 15.89 21.06 -8.19
CA THR A 79 14.47 21.23 -8.53
C THR A 79 13.68 19.97 -8.19
N LEU A 80 14.17 18.79 -8.61
CA LEU A 80 13.56 17.50 -8.27
C LEU A 80 13.49 17.30 -6.75
N LEU A 81 14.59 17.55 -6.04
CA LEU A 81 14.63 17.46 -4.58
C LEU A 81 13.68 18.45 -3.89
N SER A 82 13.51 19.65 -4.45
CA SER A 82 12.59 20.67 -3.89
C SER A 82 11.12 20.32 -4.10
N ASN A 83 10.81 19.54 -5.14
CA ASN A 83 9.48 19.02 -5.45
C ASN A 83 9.16 17.71 -4.74
N LEU A 84 10.16 17.06 -4.11
CA LEU A 84 9.87 15.98 -3.17
C LEU A 84 9.13 16.57 -1.97
N PRO A 85 8.09 15.88 -1.45
CA PRO A 85 7.38 16.34 -0.27
C PRO A 85 8.37 16.51 0.90
N LYS A 86 8.51 17.76 1.41
CA LYS A 86 9.46 18.16 2.46
C LYS A 86 9.15 17.58 3.85
N GLN A 87 7.98 17.00 4.00
CA GLN A 87 7.58 16.22 5.16
C GLN A 87 7.06 14.90 4.62
N VAL A 88 7.65 13.78 5.05
CA VAL A 88 6.90 12.53 5.07
C VAL A 88 5.71 12.84 5.96
N PRO A 89 4.47 12.87 5.46
CA PRO A 89 3.31 13.05 6.32
C PRO A 89 3.48 12.05 7.47
N SER A 90 3.32 12.48 8.72
CA SER A 90 3.32 11.54 9.84
C SER A 90 2.31 10.47 9.48
N GLN A 91 2.80 9.27 9.18
CA GLN A 91 2.01 8.22 8.56
C GLN A 91 0.82 7.96 9.48
N LYS A 92 -0.39 8.28 9.01
CA LYS A 92 -1.60 8.22 9.85
C LYS A 92 -1.71 6.81 10.40
N THR A 93 -1.64 6.69 11.72
CA THR A 93 -1.71 5.40 12.40
C THR A 93 -3.14 4.88 12.41
N ILE A 94 -3.29 3.59 12.18
CA ILE A 94 -4.57 2.89 12.17
C ILE A 94 -4.66 2.11 13.49
N PRO A 95 -5.65 2.40 14.35
CA PRO A 95 -5.91 1.58 15.54
C PRO A 95 -6.22 0.13 15.17
N ILE A 96 -5.72 -0.82 15.96
CA ILE A 96 -5.95 -2.26 15.72
C ILE A 96 -6.82 -2.83 16.83
N ALA A 97 -7.88 -3.53 16.45
CA ALA A 97 -8.75 -4.30 17.32
C ALA A 97 -8.61 -5.80 17.03
N ILE A 98 -8.27 -6.55 18.08
CA ILE A 98 -8.24 -8.01 18.05
C ILE A 98 -9.65 -8.53 18.36
N SER A 99 -10.20 -9.26 17.39
CA SER A 99 -11.53 -9.83 17.46
C SER A 99 -11.45 -11.27 17.93
N ALA A 100 -11.99 -11.55 19.11
CA ALA A 100 -12.22 -12.92 19.55
C ALA A 100 -13.36 -13.56 18.75
N ARG A 101 -13.43 -14.89 18.78
CA ARG A 101 -14.54 -15.66 18.21
C ARG A 101 -15.90 -15.15 18.68
N HIS A 102 -16.85 -15.02 17.77
CA HIS A 102 -18.16 -14.46 18.06
C HIS A 102 -19.20 -14.86 17.00
N VAL A 103 -20.46 -14.56 17.28
CA VAL A 103 -21.59 -14.88 16.40
C VAL A 103 -22.45 -13.64 16.18
N HIS A 104 -22.89 -13.44 14.94
CA HIS A 104 -23.97 -12.52 14.57
C HIS A 104 -25.22 -13.35 14.29
N LEU A 105 -26.38 -12.91 14.75
CA LEU A 105 -27.65 -13.65 14.65
C LEU A 105 -28.73 -12.82 13.98
N THR A 106 -29.71 -13.48 13.35
CA THR A 106 -31.00 -12.87 13.01
C THR A 106 -31.91 -12.82 14.23
N GLN A 107 -33.00 -12.05 14.15
CA GLN A 107 -33.98 -11.99 15.22
C GLN A 107 -34.65 -13.36 15.46
N GLU A 108 -34.95 -14.12 14.41
CA GLU A 108 -35.52 -15.46 14.53
C GLU A 108 -34.55 -16.43 15.23
N ALA A 109 -33.26 -16.33 14.91
CA ALA A 109 -32.23 -17.14 15.56
C ALA A 109 -32.05 -16.76 17.04
N VAL A 110 -32.16 -15.47 17.38
CA VAL A 110 -32.16 -15.02 18.78
C VAL A 110 -33.33 -15.68 19.52
N GLU A 111 -34.53 -15.64 18.97
CA GLU A 111 -35.70 -16.22 19.64
C GLU A 111 -35.61 -17.75 19.77
N GLN A 112 -35.08 -18.44 18.77
CA GLN A 112 -34.87 -19.89 18.83
C GLN A 112 -33.84 -20.31 19.89
N LEU A 113 -32.79 -19.50 20.10
CA LEU A 113 -31.70 -19.82 21.02
C LEU A 113 -31.95 -19.33 22.46
N PHE A 114 -32.68 -18.23 22.62
CA PHE A 114 -32.85 -17.52 23.90
C PHE A 114 -34.32 -17.42 24.38
N GLY A 115 -35.29 -17.70 23.52
CA GLY A 115 -36.72 -17.74 23.87
C GLY A 115 -37.59 -16.80 23.01
N PRO A 116 -38.88 -17.11 22.81
CA PRO A 116 -39.79 -16.28 22.01
C PRO A 116 -39.82 -14.82 22.46
N GLY A 117 -39.71 -13.89 21.51
CA GLY A 117 -39.69 -12.45 21.77
C GLY A 117 -38.43 -11.90 22.46
N HIS A 118 -37.36 -12.70 22.64
CA HIS A 118 -36.12 -12.24 23.25
C HIS A 118 -35.42 -11.18 22.38
N THR A 119 -34.82 -10.18 23.02
CA THR A 119 -33.99 -9.16 22.36
C THR A 119 -32.60 -9.14 22.96
N LEU A 120 -31.58 -8.89 22.12
CA LEU A 120 -30.19 -8.84 22.58
C LEU A 120 -29.98 -7.70 23.57
N SER A 121 -29.32 -8.00 24.68
CA SER A 121 -29.06 -7.03 25.75
C SER A 121 -27.61 -6.54 25.70
N VAL A 122 -27.41 -5.23 25.75
CA VAL A 122 -26.07 -4.62 25.61
C VAL A 122 -25.22 -4.95 26.83
N TYR A 123 -24.12 -5.69 26.65
CA TYR A 123 -23.09 -5.88 27.67
C TYR A 123 -22.01 -4.80 27.57
N LYS A 124 -21.52 -4.55 26.34
CA LYS A 124 -20.46 -3.56 26.10
C LYS A 124 -20.52 -3.01 24.67
N TRP A 125 -20.48 -1.69 24.53
CA TRP A 125 -20.34 -1.03 23.23
C TRP A 125 -18.96 -1.29 22.61
N LEU A 126 -18.95 -1.54 21.30
CA LEU A 126 -17.73 -1.70 20.51
C LEU A 126 -17.30 -0.36 19.91
N SER A 127 -16.10 -0.34 19.36
CA SER A 127 -15.49 0.80 18.66
C SER A 127 -16.30 1.25 17.44
N GLN A 128 -16.81 0.29 16.67
CA GLN A 128 -17.63 0.57 15.49
C GLN A 128 -19.02 1.09 15.89
N PRO A 129 -19.46 2.23 15.34
CA PRO A 129 -20.73 2.87 15.72
C PRO A 129 -21.93 1.93 15.65
N GLY A 130 -22.71 1.90 16.74
CA GLY A 130 -23.92 1.09 16.85
C GLY A 130 -23.69 -0.41 17.07
N GLN A 131 -22.45 -0.90 17.06
CA GLN A 131 -22.14 -2.31 17.33
C GLN A 131 -21.88 -2.54 18.82
N PHE A 132 -22.32 -3.69 19.35
CA PHE A 132 -22.11 -4.05 20.75
C PHE A 132 -21.86 -5.54 20.95
N ALA A 133 -21.13 -5.89 21.99
CA ALA A 133 -21.13 -7.22 22.55
C ALA A 133 -22.37 -7.37 23.45
N ALA A 134 -23.15 -8.44 23.23
CA ALA A 134 -24.37 -8.70 23.98
C ALA A 134 -24.09 -9.53 25.24
N HIS A 135 -24.97 -9.53 26.25
CA HIS A 135 -24.82 -10.44 27.41
C HIS A 135 -24.95 -11.90 26.99
N GLU A 136 -25.73 -12.15 25.95
CA GLU A 136 -26.00 -13.45 25.37
C GLU A 136 -24.70 -14.11 24.88
N GLN A 137 -24.63 -15.41 25.15
CA GLN A 137 -23.56 -16.29 24.70
C GLN A 137 -24.16 -17.60 24.21
N VAL A 138 -23.49 -18.21 23.24
CA VAL A 138 -23.86 -19.52 22.68
C VAL A 138 -22.70 -20.50 22.81
N THR A 139 -23.01 -21.78 22.70
CA THR A 139 -22.03 -22.84 22.52
C THR A 139 -21.97 -23.22 21.05
N LEU A 140 -20.77 -23.21 20.48
CA LEU A 140 -20.47 -23.70 19.13
C LEU A 140 -20.19 -25.19 19.19
N VAL A 141 -20.84 -26.01 18.37
CA VAL A 141 -20.65 -27.47 18.35
C VAL A 141 -20.18 -27.92 16.97
N GLY A 142 -18.90 -28.27 16.89
CA GLY A 142 -18.29 -28.87 15.70
C GLY A 142 -18.25 -30.40 15.77
N PRO A 143 -17.81 -31.08 14.70
CA PRO A 143 -17.70 -32.54 14.65
C PRO A 143 -16.76 -33.15 15.70
N LYS A 144 -15.70 -32.44 16.09
CA LYS A 144 -14.71 -32.93 17.06
C LYS A 144 -14.97 -32.45 18.48
N ASN A 145 -15.16 -31.15 18.64
CA ASN A 145 -15.27 -30.51 19.96
C ASN A 145 -16.35 -29.42 19.97
N ARG A 146 -16.57 -28.85 21.15
CA ARG A 146 -17.44 -27.69 21.36
C ARG A 146 -16.68 -26.55 22.02
N ILE A 147 -17.07 -25.32 21.70
CA ILE A 147 -16.56 -24.10 22.35
C ILE A 147 -17.74 -23.40 23.03
N GLU A 148 -17.67 -23.28 24.34
CA GLU A 148 -18.71 -22.65 25.16
C GLU A 148 -18.49 -21.14 25.30
N ARG A 149 -19.54 -20.43 25.73
CA ARG A 149 -19.48 -19.01 26.11
C ARG A 149 -19.01 -18.09 24.96
N VAL A 150 -19.34 -18.42 23.72
CA VAL A 150 -19.04 -17.60 22.55
C VAL A 150 -20.00 -16.41 22.51
N ARG A 151 -19.43 -15.21 22.39
CA ARG A 151 -20.17 -13.95 22.50
C ARG A 151 -21.06 -13.72 21.28
N VAL A 152 -22.30 -13.28 21.51
CA VAL A 152 -23.15 -12.72 20.45
C VAL A 152 -22.83 -11.24 20.27
N LEU A 153 -22.64 -10.80 19.02
CA LEU A 153 -22.54 -9.38 18.68
C LEU A 153 -23.85 -8.87 18.11
N GLY A 154 -24.25 -7.68 18.58
CA GLY A 154 -25.42 -6.96 18.14
C GLY A 154 -25.07 -5.70 17.34
N PRO A 155 -26.06 -5.12 16.64
CA PRO A 155 -27.46 -5.54 16.59
C PRO A 155 -27.65 -6.82 15.75
N VAL A 156 -28.86 -7.37 15.77
CA VAL A 156 -29.23 -8.49 14.89
C VAL A 156 -28.98 -8.12 13.43
N ARG A 157 -28.65 -9.13 12.61
CA ARG A 157 -28.39 -9.00 11.17
C ARG A 157 -29.45 -9.75 10.36
N ASN A 158 -29.39 -9.61 9.05
CA ASN A 158 -30.28 -10.33 8.13
C ASN A 158 -29.85 -11.79 7.88
N ALA A 159 -28.66 -12.18 8.35
CA ALA A 159 -28.16 -13.55 8.25
C ALA A 159 -27.28 -13.87 9.47
N CYS A 160 -27.31 -15.13 9.89
CA CYS A 160 -26.42 -15.65 10.92
C CYS A 160 -25.00 -15.84 10.36
N GLN A 161 -23.99 -15.48 11.14
CA GLN A 161 -22.58 -15.64 10.77
C GLN A 161 -21.76 -15.96 12.02
N VAL A 162 -20.88 -16.94 11.91
CA VAL A 162 -19.94 -17.32 12.97
C VAL A 162 -18.53 -16.98 12.50
N GLU A 163 -17.82 -16.20 13.29
CA GLU A 163 -16.43 -15.83 13.04
C GLU A 163 -15.53 -16.51 14.06
N ILE A 164 -14.57 -17.31 13.59
CA ILE A 164 -13.65 -18.11 14.41
C ILE A 164 -12.22 -17.99 13.89
N SER A 165 -11.21 -18.27 14.72
CA SER A 165 -9.82 -18.26 14.26
C SER A 165 -9.43 -19.58 13.58
N ARG A 166 -8.24 -19.62 12.96
CA ARG A 166 -7.71 -20.87 12.37
C ARG A 166 -7.50 -21.94 13.44
N THR A 167 -7.10 -21.56 14.65
CA THR A 167 -6.97 -22.49 15.78
C THR A 167 -8.32 -23.09 16.17
N ASP A 168 -9.39 -22.28 16.16
CA ASP A 168 -10.73 -22.71 16.54
C ASP A 168 -11.32 -23.73 15.55
N GLU A 169 -11.14 -23.54 14.24
CA GLU A 169 -11.69 -24.47 13.25
C GLU A 169 -11.06 -25.87 13.35
N PHE A 170 -9.73 -25.95 13.57
CA PHE A 170 -9.04 -27.22 13.80
C PHE A 170 -9.54 -27.91 15.06
N PHE A 171 -9.77 -27.14 16.13
CA PHE A 171 -10.31 -27.63 17.38
C PHE A 171 -11.74 -28.15 17.21
N LEU A 172 -12.61 -27.40 16.54
CA LEU A 172 -14.00 -27.77 16.26
C LEU A 172 -14.10 -28.93 15.25
N GLY A 173 -13.10 -29.11 14.39
CA GLY A 173 -13.08 -30.12 13.34
C GLY A 173 -13.86 -29.72 12.10
N ILE A 174 -13.81 -28.45 11.74
CA ILE A 174 -14.40 -27.88 10.51
C ILE A 174 -13.31 -27.22 9.68
N ASP A 175 -13.55 -27.04 8.37
CA ASP A 175 -12.64 -26.32 7.46
C ASP A 175 -13.29 -25.00 7.05
N ALA A 176 -13.10 -23.96 7.86
CA ALA A 176 -13.75 -22.68 7.68
C ALA A 176 -12.91 -21.82 6.72
N PRO A 177 -13.49 -21.34 5.60
CA PRO A 177 -12.73 -20.53 4.66
C PRO A 177 -12.46 -19.13 5.23
N VAL A 178 -11.32 -18.53 4.84
CA VAL A 178 -11.07 -17.10 5.08
C VAL A 178 -11.97 -16.27 4.16
N ARG A 179 -12.84 -15.43 4.73
CA ARG A 179 -13.84 -14.65 3.97
C ARG A 179 -14.05 -13.26 4.55
N ALA A 180 -14.41 -12.32 3.69
CA ALA A 180 -14.98 -11.05 4.15
C ALA A 180 -16.36 -11.30 4.78
N SER A 181 -16.69 -10.56 5.84
CA SER A 181 -18.01 -10.62 6.48
C SER A 181 -19.12 -10.44 5.44
N GLY A 182 -20.19 -11.25 5.56
CA GLY A 182 -21.30 -11.31 4.62
C GLY A 182 -21.08 -12.24 3.41
N HIS A 183 -19.87 -12.75 3.17
CA HIS A 183 -19.57 -13.65 2.05
C HIS A 183 -19.44 -15.10 2.52
N THR A 184 -20.54 -15.65 3.03
CA THR A 184 -20.60 -16.98 3.67
C THR A 184 -21.02 -18.11 2.74
N ALA A 185 -21.31 -17.85 1.46
CA ALA A 185 -21.73 -18.90 0.52
C ALA A 185 -20.67 -20.02 0.41
N ASN A 186 -21.13 -21.27 0.40
CA ASN A 186 -20.29 -22.48 0.38
C ASN A 186 -19.32 -22.56 1.57
N SER A 187 -19.68 -21.98 2.71
CA SER A 187 -18.97 -22.21 3.98
C SER A 187 -19.61 -23.36 4.76
N PRO A 188 -18.88 -23.99 5.69
CA PRO A 188 -19.46 -24.97 6.58
C PRO A 188 -20.62 -24.42 7.41
N GLY A 189 -21.57 -25.29 7.70
CA GLY A 189 -22.57 -25.10 8.74
C GLY A 189 -22.04 -25.46 10.12
N MET A 190 -22.84 -25.22 11.15
CA MET A 190 -22.54 -25.60 12.53
C MET A 190 -23.81 -25.56 13.40
N THR A 191 -23.82 -26.33 14.49
CA THR A 191 -24.87 -26.23 15.50
C THR A 191 -24.49 -25.21 16.58
N LEU A 192 -25.42 -24.31 16.87
CA LEU A 192 -25.37 -23.36 17.97
C LEU A 192 -26.33 -23.81 19.07
N ILE A 193 -25.90 -23.75 20.33
CA ILE A 193 -26.73 -24.07 21.49
C ILE A 193 -26.82 -22.82 22.38
N GLY A 194 -28.04 -22.35 22.60
CA GLY A 194 -28.39 -21.33 23.58
C GLY A 194 -29.07 -21.93 24.81
N PRO A 195 -29.43 -21.12 25.81
CA PRO A 195 -30.09 -21.59 27.03
C PRO A 195 -31.51 -22.11 26.80
N TYR A 196 -32.21 -21.63 25.76
CA TYR A 196 -33.59 -22.02 25.46
C TYR A 196 -33.68 -23.13 24.42
N GLY A 197 -32.76 -23.15 23.46
CA GLY A 197 -32.82 -24.09 22.34
C GLY A 197 -31.53 -24.19 21.56
N GLN A 198 -31.60 -24.90 20.42
CA GLN A 198 -30.49 -25.08 19.50
C GLN A 198 -30.88 -24.69 18.08
N LEU A 199 -29.90 -24.25 17.29
CA LEU A 199 -30.03 -23.88 15.88
C LEU A 199 -28.95 -24.58 15.06
N SER A 200 -29.34 -25.28 13.99
CA SER A 200 -28.39 -25.87 13.04
C SER A 200 -28.28 -24.98 11.80
N LEU A 201 -27.13 -24.34 11.64
CA LEU A 201 -26.78 -23.58 10.44
C LEU A 201 -26.33 -24.52 9.33
N LYS A 202 -26.81 -24.30 8.11
CA LYS A 202 -26.35 -25.04 6.91
C LYS A 202 -25.05 -24.48 6.35
N GLU A 203 -24.86 -23.18 6.50
CA GLU A 203 -23.68 -22.40 6.12
C GLU A 203 -23.56 -21.20 7.08
N GLY A 204 -22.42 -20.52 7.09
CA GLY A 204 -22.24 -19.29 7.87
C GLY A 204 -20.95 -19.21 8.69
N VAL A 205 -20.12 -20.26 8.70
CA VAL A 205 -18.91 -20.30 9.52
C VAL A 205 -17.67 -19.93 8.72
N ILE A 206 -16.98 -18.88 9.13
CA ILE A 206 -15.80 -18.35 8.42
C ILE A 206 -14.66 -18.02 9.39
N CYS A 207 -13.44 -18.03 8.87
CA CYS A 207 -12.36 -17.24 9.43
C CYS A 207 -12.44 -15.83 8.87
N ALA A 208 -12.51 -14.83 9.74
CA ALA A 208 -12.67 -13.45 9.30
C ALA A 208 -11.43 -12.98 8.55
N TRP A 209 -11.61 -12.53 7.31
CA TRP A 209 -10.52 -11.89 6.56
C TRP A 209 -10.21 -10.54 7.23
N ARG A 210 -8.97 -10.35 7.70
CA ARG A 210 -8.48 -9.06 8.20
C ARG A 210 -8.83 -7.91 7.27
N HIS A 211 -9.32 -6.83 7.86
CA HIS A 211 -9.84 -5.69 7.13
C HIS A 211 -9.71 -4.40 7.93
N ILE A 212 -9.78 -3.27 7.23
CA ILE A 212 -9.81 -1.94 7.84
C ILE A 212 -11.15 -1.30 7.53
N HIS A 213 -11.85 -0.89 8.57
CA HIS A 213 -12.99 0.01 8.45
C HIS A 213 -12.49 1.43 8.32
N MET A 214 -12.98 2.18 7.33
CA MET A 214 -12.61 3.56 7.07
C MET A 214 -13.84 4.41 6.77
N THR A 215 -13.82 5.68 7.18
CA THR A 215 -14.72 6.69 6.58
C THR A 215 -14.21 7.08 5.19
N PRO A 216 -15.05 7.72 4.34
CA PRO A 216 -14.57 8.28 3.07
C PRO A 216 -13.46 9.32 3.23
N GLU A 217 -13.43 10.02 4.38
CA GLU A 217 -12.35 10.96 4.70
C GLU A 217 -11.06 10.22 5.03
N ASP A 218 -11.13 9.19 5.88
CA ASP A 218 -9.95 8.35 6.20
C ASP A 218 -9.34 7.74 4.94
N ALA A 219 -10.18 7.22 4.04
CA ALA A 219 -9.75 6.61 2.80
C ALA A 219 -9.02 7.62 1.89
N ARG A 220 -9.55 8.85 1.77
CA ARG A 220 -8.88 9.94 1.03
C ARG A 220 -7.55 10.32 1.66
N ASP A 221 -7.51 10.50 2.99
CA ASP A 221 -6.29 10.87 3.73
C ASP A 221 -5.19 9.82 3.56
N LEU A 222 -5.57 8.55 3.51
CA LEU A 222 -4.69 7.40 3.38
C LEU A 222 -4.41 7.01 1.91
N GLY A 223 -5.02 7.69 0.95
CA GLY A 223 -4.83 7.44 -0.48
C GLY A 223 -5.35 6.09 -0.97
N VAL A 224 -6.39 5.54 -0.34
CA VAL A 224 -6.99 4.23 -0.68
C VAL A 224 -8.47 4.36 -1.02
N SER A 225 -9.01 3.34 -1.69
CA SER A 225 -10.42 3.23 -2.10
C SER A 225 -11.11 2.03 -1.47
N ASP A 226 -12.46 2.02 -1.50
CA ASP A 226 -13.23 0.85 -1.07
C ASP A 226 -12.82 -0.41 -1.84
N LYS A 227 -12.61 -1.51 -1.12
CA LYS A 227 -12.19 -2.83 -1.62
C LYS A 227 -10.74 -2.91 -2.09
N ASP A 228 -9.93 -1.87 -1.91
CA ASP A 228 -8.48 -2.01 -2.08
C ASP A 228 -7.93 -3.07 -1.12
N VAL A 229 -6.84 -3.70 -1.54
CA VAL A 229 -6.16 -4.72 -0.76
C VAL A 229 -4.74 -4.24 -0.48
N VAL A 230 -4.48 -3.90 0.78
CA VAL A 230 -3.27 -3.17 1.21
C VAL A 230 -2.38 -4.02 2.11
N GLU A 231 -1.22 -3.48 2.47
CA GLU A 231 -0.35 -4.05 3.49
C GLU A 231 -0.28 -3.12 4.71
N VAL A 232 -0.30 -3.69 5.91
CA VAL A 232 -0.23 -2.94 7.17
C VAL A 232 0.96 -3.42 7.97
N ARG A 233 1.90 -2.53 8.25
CA ARG A 233 3.03 -2.82 9.14
C ARG A 233 2.63 -2.52 10.57
N VAL A 234 2.97 -3.46 11.46
CA VAL A 234 2.83 -3.32 12.90
C VAL A 234 4.20 -3.46 13.55
N GLU A 235 4.47 -2.60 14.52
CA GLU A 235 5.71 -2.62 15.25
C GLU A 235 5.49 -3.13 16.68
N ASN A 236 6.27 -4.13 17.03
CA ASN A 236 6.36 -4.73 18.35
C ASN A 236 7.84 -5.10 18.60
N PRO A 237 8.42 -4.88 19.79
CA PRO A 237 9.83 -5.14 20.08
C PRO A 237 10.30 -6.57 19.76
N GLU A 238 9.41 -7.57 19.89
CA GLU A 238 9.74 -8.97 19.72
C GLU A 238 9.20 -9.54 18.39
N ARG A 239 7.97 -9.17 18.02
CA ARG A 239 7.26 -9.78 16.88
C ARG A 239 6.67 -8.77 15.88
N SER A 240 7.47 -7.77 15.49
CA SER A 240 7.13 -6.88 14.38
C SER A 240 6.88 -7.65 13.07
N LEU A 241 5.84 -7.29 12.33
CA LEU A 241 5.55 -7.90 11.02
C LEU A 241 4.71 -6.99 10.12
N THR A 242 4.53 -7.42 8.87
CA THR A 242 3.61 -6.79 7.92
C THR A 242 2.48 -7.76 7.59
N PHE A 243 1.25 -7.35 7.91
CA PHE A 243 0.05 -8.02 7.43
C PHE A 243 -0.18 -7.65 5.97
N GLY A 244 0.10 -8.57 5.05
CA GLY A 244 -0.25 -8.39 3.65
C GLY A 244 -1.76 -8.56 3.41
N ARG A 245 -2.25 -8.27 2.21
CA ARG A 245 -3.63 -8.60 1.79
C ARG A 245 -4.73 -8.17 2.79
N VAL A 246 -4.70 -6.95 3.28
CA VAL A 246 -5.72 -6.39 4.19
C VAL A 246 -6.80 -5.70 3.39
N LEU A 247 -8.07 -6.10 3.56
CA LEU A 247 -9.17 -5.53 2.78
C LEU A 247 -9.60 -4.16 3.34
N VAL A 248 -9.66 -3.14 2.49
CA VAL A 248 -10.21 -1.82 2.83
C VAL A 248 -11.73 -1.84 2.65
N ARG A 249 -12.46 -1.34 3.64
CA ARG A 249 -13.93 -1.20 3.61
C ARG A 249 -14.30 0.23 3.98
N VAL A 250 -14.94 0.94 3.06
CA VAL A 250 -15.29 2.36 3.23
C VAL A 250 -16.80 2.51 3.44
N SER A 251 -17.18 3.17 4.53
CA SER A 251 -18.57 3.55 4.81
C SER A 251 -18.60 4.84 5.64
N PRO A 252 -19.56 5.76 5.41
CA PRO A 252 -19.73 6.94 6.26
C PRO A 252 -20.09 6.60 7.72
N THR A 253 -20.53 5.37 8.00
CA THR A 253 -20.91 4.91 9.35
C THR A 253 -19.77 4.22 10.10
N TYR A 254 -18.61 4.04 9.47
CA TYR A 254 -17.47 3.38 10.09
C TYR A 254 -16.63 4.31 10.94
N LYS A 255 -15.82 3.71 11.80
CA LYS A 255 -14.73 4.37 12.50
C LYS A 255 -13.42 3.70 12.08
N LEU A 256 -12.37 4.50 11.86
CA LEU A 256 -11.05 4.00 11.47
C LEU A 256 -10.53 2.96 12.47
N GLU A 257 -10.46 1.70 12.04
CA GLU A 257 -9.94 0.60 12.84
C GLU A 257 -9.65 -0.62 11.96
N MET A 258 -8.50 -1.25 12.16
CA MET A 258 -8.15 -2.54 11.58
C MET A 258 -8.61 -3.66 12.49
N HIS A 259 -9.33 -4.63 11.93
CA HIS A 259 -9.79 -5.82 12.62
C HIS A 259 -8.97 -7.02 12.18
N ILE A 260 -8.42 -7.73 13.16
CA ILE A 260 -7.71 -8.99 13.01
C ILE A 260 -8.25 -10.02 13.99
N ASP A 261 -8.04 -11.30 13.74
CA ASP A 261 -8.41 -12.35 14.70
C ASP A 261 -7.36 -12.53 15.82
N THR A 262 -7.64 -13.43 16.76
CA THR A 262 -6.73 -13.71 17.88
C THR A 262 -5.42 -14.36 17.45
N ASP A 263 -5.42 -15.19 16.40
CA ASP A 263 -4.23 -15.88 15.94
C ASP A 263 -3.29 -14.88 15.26
N GLU A 264 -3.84 -13.98 14.46
CA GLU A 264 -3.14 -12.86 13.84
C GLU A 264 -2.58 -11.89 14.89
N GLY A 265 -3.38 -11.53 15.90
CA GLY A 265 -2.94 -10.68 17.01
C GLY A 265 -1.78 -11.30 17.79
N ASN A 266 -1.88 -12.59 18.11
CA ASN A 266 -0.83 -13.33 18.82
C ASN A 266 0.44 -13.50 17.97
N ALA A 267 0.31 -13.65 16.65
CA ALA A 267 1.45 -13.75 15.74
C ALA A 267 2.35 -12.51 15.78
N ALA A 268 1.77 -11.33 16.03
CA ALA A 268 2.45 -10.04 16.12
C ALA A 268 2.61 -9.50 17.56
N GLU A 269 2.27 -10.29 18.58
CA GLU A 269 2.24 -9.85 20.00
C GLU A 269 1.50 -8.52 20.23
N LEU A 270 0.35 -8.37 19.58
CA LEU A 270 -0.44 -7.16 19.68
C LEU A 270 -1.30 -7.17 20.95
N GLY A 271 -1.29 -6.03 21.64
CA GLY A 271 -2.09 -5.78 22.84
C GLY A 271 -3.12 -4.68 22.62
N ARG A 272 -3.71 -4.21 23.73
CA ARG A 272 -4.63 -3.06 23.70
C ARG A 272 -3.88 -1.79 23.26
N GLY A 273 -4.51 -1.01 22.39
CA GLY A 273 -3.93 0.22 21.88
C GLY A 273 -2.87 0.01 20.80
N ALA A 274 -2.72 -1.22 20.29
CA ALA A 274 -1.89 -1.49 19.13
C ALA A 274 -2.32 -0.61 17.95
N THR A 275 -1.34 -0.15 17.19
CA THR A 275 -1.55 0.62 15.97
C THR A 275 -0.70 0.04 14.85
N GLY A 276 -1.13 0.26 13.62
CA GLY A 276 -0.39 -0.08 12.42
C GLY A 276 -0.30 1.11 11.47
N VAL A 277 0.55 0.98 10.47
CA VAL A 277 0.70 1.96 9.39
C VAL A 277 0.52 1.29 8.04
N LEU A 278 -0.18 1.95 7.11
CA LEU A 278 -0.29 1.46 5.73
C LEU A 278 1.09 1.50 5.08
N MET A 279 1.58 0.37 4.58
CA MET A 279 2.83 0.38 3.83
C MET A 279 2.63 1.09 2.49
N GLU A 280 3.50 2.05 2.19
CA GLU A 280 3.57 2.63 0.86
C GLU A 280 4.04 1.55 -0.11
N THR A 281 3.19 1.19 -1.07
CA THR A 281 3.61 0.38 -2.20
C THR A 281 4.36 1.30 -3.16
N GLY A 282 5.65 1.47 -2.90
CA GLY A 282 6.53 2.10 -3.87
C GLY A 282 6.45 1.32 -5.17
N THR A 283 6.25 2.01 -6.30
CA THR A 283 6.40 1.48 -7.67
C THR A 283 7.83 1.01 -7.99
N SER A 284 8.65 0.66 -6.99
CA SER A 284 10.01 0.17 -7.15
C SER A 284 10.23 -1.11 -6.34
N VAL A 285 10.50 -2.19 -7.07
CA VAL A 285 10.89 -3.48 -6.51
C VAL A 285 12.35 -3.38 -6.04
N ARG A 286 12.61 -3.55 -4.74
CA ARG A 286 13.97 -3.72 -4.21
C ARG A 286 14.21 -5.21 -3.95
N LEU A 287 15.18 -5.80 -4.64
CA LEU A 287 15.62 -7.16 -4.35
C LEU A 287 16.34 -7.18 -2.99
N ILE A 288 15.66 -7.57 -1.90
CA ILE A 288 16.23 -7.56 -0.55
C ILE A 288 17.12 -8.80 -0.29
N ARG A 289 16.86 -9.93 -0.96
CA ARG A 289 17.70 -11.13 -0.87
C ARG A 289 17.47 -12.06 -2.07
N ARG A 290 18.55 -12.50 -2.73
CA ARG A 290 18.52 -13.58 -3.74
C ARG A 290 18.83 -14.89 -3.01
N HIS A 291 17.89 -15.83 -2.94
CA HIS A 291 18.24 -17.20 -2.53
C HIS A 291 19.10 -17.80 -3.64
N GLN A 292 20.32 -18.23 -3.31
CA GLN A 292 21.02 -19.19 -4.16
C GLN A 292 20.29 -20.53 -4.02
N PRO A 293 20.02 -21.24 -5.13
CA PRO A 293 19.53 -22.60 -5.05
C PRO A 293 20.59 -23.45 -4.32
N ILE A 294 20.13 -24.21 -3.33
CA ILE A 294 20.92 -25.26 -2.69
C ILE A 294 21.31 -26.25 -3.79
N SER A 295 22.61 -26.49 -3.97
CA SER A 295 23.10 -27.54 -4.86
C SER A 295 22.61 -28.89 -4.33
N PRO A 296 22.04 -29.77 -5.17
CA PRO A 296 21.75 -31.13 -4.77
C PRO A 296 23.07 -31.91 -4.74
N ASP A 297 23.58 -32.19 -3.54
CA ASP A 297 24.43 -33.36 -3.27
C ASP A 297 23.54 -34.49 -2.71
#